data_AF-X1ADL0-F1
#
_entry.id   AF-X1ADL0-F1
#
_cell.length_a   1.000
_cell.length_b   1.000
_cell.length_c   1.000
_cell.angle_alpha   90.00
_cell.angle_beta   90.00
_cell.angle_gamma   90.00
#
_symmetry.space_group_name_H-M   'P 1'
#
loop_
_entity.id
_entity.type
_entity.pdbx_description
1 polymer ?
#
loop_
_entity_poly.entity_id
_entity_poly.type
_entity_poly.pdbx_seq_one_letter_code
_entity_poly.pdbx_strand_id
1 'polypeptide(L)'
;GYNNLELLNGLDEDSLIKEKDRIIDTRKIQEGKSPVAFRYNLSVKSNTYLFPLDIYYDTEIFYFLIKNLELRVASKKLIDEGLLEMGERKYYTLSGPGLKKGERIYITIHGLGKQVRRKNTLIISLILLVIFIVAFSFIFKKGKKGESITTTSYNLTEKKKDLISLLATLDEKFEKGEIEENIYRELRKENKAKLKKVILEIEKDSHGNS
;
A
#
# COMPACT_ATOMS: atom_id res chain seq x y z
N GLY A 1 21.38 7.36 3.44
CA GLY A 1 20.98 8.09 4.65
C GLY A 1 19.63 7.58 5.10
N TYR A 2 19.35 7.63 6.40
CA TYR A 2 18.02 7.36 6.94
C TYR A 2 17.30 8.67 7.29
N ASN A 3 15.98 8.61 7.45
CA ASN A 3 15.16 9.70 7.99
C ASN A 3 14.02 9.12 8.83
N ASN A 4 13.31 10.00 9.56
CA ASN A 4 12.18 9.62 10.42
C ASN A 4 12.55 8.53 11.43
N LEU A 5 13.68 8.69 12.11
CA LEU A 5 14.07 7.78 13.20
C LEU A 5 13.12 7.96 14.39
N GLU A 6 12.49 6.87 14.80
CA GLU A 6 11.46 6.82 15.84
C GLU A 6 11.79 5.67 16.80
N LEU A 7 11.85 5.97 18.10
CA LEU A 7 11.87 4.93 19.12
C LEU A 7 10.45 4.39 19.31
N LEU A 8 10.31 3.08 19.27
CA LEU A 8 9.03 2.40 19.50
C LEU A 8 8.90 1.93 20.94
N ASN A 9 9.97 1.36 21.51
CA ASN A 9 9.99 0.85 22.88
C ASN A 9 11.43 0.56 23.36
N GLY A 10 11.59 0.38 24.66
CA GLY A 10 12.77 -0.25 25.26
C GLY A 10 13.79 0.71 25.87
N LEU A 11 13.63 2.01 25.65
CA LEU A 11 14.42 3.04 26.32
C LEU A 11 13.47 3.96 27.08
N ASP A 12 13.95 4.46 28.22
CA ASP A 12 13.22 5.40 29.07
C ASP A 12 13.29 6.80 28.48
N GLU A 13 12.14 7.36 28.10
CA GLU A 13 12.06 8.64 27.38
C GLU A 13 12.67 9.81 28.15
N ASP A 14 12.58 9.79 29.48
CA ASP A 14 13.10 10.85 30.35
C ASP A 14 14.63 10.90 30.38
N SER A 15 15.27 9.81 29.93
CA SER A 15 16.73 9.66 29.87
C SER A 15 17.29 9.75 28.44
N LEU A 16 16.47 10.17 27.46
CA LEU A 16 16.87 10.26 26.05
C LEU A 16 17.22 11.69 25.63
N ILE A 17 18.35 11.81 24.96
CA ILE A 17 18.72 13.01 24.20
C ILE A 17 18.43 12.72 22.71
N LYS A 18 17.48 13.45 22.13
CA LYS A 18 17.12 13.36 20.70
C LYS A 18 17.79 14.50 19.94
N GLU A 19 18.72 14.17 19.05
CA GLU A 19 19.47 15.14 18.23
C GLU A 19 19.27 14.86 16.74
N LYS A 20 18.33 15.56 16.08
CA LYS A 20 18.01 15.41 14.65
C LYS A 20 17.78 13.95 14.23
N ASP A 21 18.86 13.26 13.86
CA ASP A 21 18.88 11.87 13.38
C ASP A 21 19.42 10.89 14.44
N ARG A 22 19.62 11.31 15.68
CA ARG A 22 20.22 10.49 16.74
C ARG A 22 19.32 10.39 17.96
N ILE A 23 19.35 9.21 18.59
CA ILE A 23 18.77 8.94 19.90
C ILE A 23 19.92 8.45 20.77
N ILE A 24 20.17 9.15 21.87
CA ILE A 24 21.24 8.84 22.82
C ILE A 24 20.57 8.52 24.17
N ASP A 25 20.71 7.29 24.64
CA ASP A 25 20.35 6.91 26.02
C ASP A 25 21.57 7.15 26.92
N THR A 26 21.43 8.01 27.93
CA THR A 26 22.51 8.35 28.86
C THR A 26 22.63 7.40 30.04
N ARG A 27 21.71 6.44 30.18
CA ARG A 27 21.75 5.48 31.29
C ARG A 27 22.86 4.47 31.08
N LYS A 28 23.35 3.93 32.19
CA LYS A 28 24.19 2.74 32.15
C LYS A 28 23.36 1.55 31.68
N ILE A 29 23.84 0.83 30.67
CA ILE A 29 23.25 -0.44 30.25
C ILE A 29 23.35 -1.41 31.43
N GLN A 30 22.20 -1.86 31.93
CA GLN A 30 22.14 -2.85 33.01
C GLN A 30 22.30 -4.26 32.44
N GLU A 31 22.89 -5.16 33.24
CA GLU A 31 22.93 -6.59 32.92
C GLU A 31 21.51 -7.16 32.86
N GLY A 32 21.25 -8.04 31.90
CA GLY A 32 19.94 -8.65 31.68
C GLY A 32 19.39 -8.42 30.28
N LYS A 33 18.10 -8.72 30.09
CA LYS A 33 17.42 -8.60 28.80
C LYS A 33 16.76 -7.22 28.68
N SER A 34 17.24 -6.42 27.75
CA SER A 34 16.68 -5.09 27.45
C SER A 34 16.29 -5.00 25.97
N PRO A 35 15.04 -5.35 25.60
CA PRO A 35 14.60 -5.26 24.23
C PRO A 35 14.44 -3.80 23.82
N VAL A 36 15.08 -3.38 22.73
CA VAL A 36 14.96 -2.02 22.17
C VAL A 36 14.42 -2.09 20.75
N ALA A 37 13.39 -1.30 20.46
CA ALA A 37 12.73 -1.28 19.17
C ALA A 37 12.71 0.14 18.62
N PHE A 38 13.16 0.31 17.38
CA PHE A 38 13.12 1.59 16.67
C PHE A 38 12.79 1.37 15.19
N ARG A 39 12.31 2.43 14.54
CA ARG A 39 11.91 2.44 13.13
C ARG A 39 12.51 3.65 12.43
N TYR A 40 12.87 3.49 11.17
CA TYR A 40 13.35 4.58 10.32
C TYR A 40 13.11 4.23 8.85
N ASN A 41 13.17 5.25 8.00
CA ASN A 41 13.06 5.13 6.56
C ASN A 41 14.44 5.19 5.92
N LEU A 42 14.68 4.33 4.92
CA LEU A 42 15.89 4.37 4.10
C LEU A 42 15.59 5.04 2.77
N SER A 43 16.36 6.09 2.43
CA SER A 43 16.31 6.70 1.11
C SER A 43 17.14 5.88 0.12
N VAL A 44 16.48 5.04 -0.67
CA VAL A 44 17.12 4.17 -1.67
C VAL A 44 16.96 4.78 -3.07
N LYS A 45 18.08 4.99 -3.78
CA LYS A 45 18.09 5.60 -5.13
C LYS A 45 18.24 4.58 -6.27
N SER A 46 18.45 3.31 -5.95
CA SER A 46 18.82 2.25 -6.90
C SER A 46 18.05 0.96 -6.61
N ASN A 47 17.99 0.06 -7.60
CA ASN A 47 17.35 -1.26 -7.43
C ASN A 47 18.14 -2.19 -6.47
N THR A 48 19.34 -1.78 -6.06
CA THR A 48 20.18 -2.51 -5.11
C THR A 48 20.65 -1.54 -4.04
N TYR A 49 20.62 -1.97 -2.79
CA TYR A 49 21.12 -1.22 -1.65
C TYR A 49 22.10 -2.09 -0.86
N LEU A 50 23.24 -1.51 -0.51
CA LEU A 50 24.19 -2.13 0.40
C LEU A 50 23.94 -1.58 1.80
N PHE A 51 23.47 -2.43 2.70
CA PHE A 51 23.22 -2.09 4.10
C PHE A 51 24.46 -2.44 4.94
N PRO A 52 25.27 -1.44 5.36
CA PRO A 52 26.35 -1.67 6.30
C PRO A 52 25.81 -1.73 7.73
N LEU A 53 26.29 -2.69 8.52
CA LEU A 53 26.02 -2.76 9.96
C LEU A 53 27.33 -2.95 10.72
N ASP A 54 27.58 -2.04 11.66
CA ASP A 54 28.68 -2.14 12.62
C ASP A 54 28.20 -2.88 13.87
N ILE A 55 28.96 -3.90 14.28
CA ILE A 55 28.69 -4.71 15.48
C ILE A 55 29.37 -4.04 16.67
N TYR A 56 28.59 -3.36 17.51
CA TYR A 56 29.09 -2.59 18.64
C TYR A 56 29.40 -3.44 19.89
N TYR A 57 28.82 -4.64 19.96
CA TYR A 57 28.94 -5.57 21.08
C TYR A 57 29.08 -7.00 20.56
N ASP A 58 29.79 -7.85 21.30
CA ASP A 58 29.81 -9.28 21.03
C ASP A 58 28.36 -9.79 20.99
N THR A 59 27.95 -10.31 19.84
CA THR A 59 26.58 -10.70 19.54
C THR A 59 26.53 -12.20 19.33
N GLU A 60 25.94 -12.92 20.28
CA GLU A 60 25.83 -14.38 20.21
C GLU A 60 25.00 -14.82 19.01
N ILE A 61 23.86 -14.17 18.78
CA ILE A 61 22.95 -14.47 17.68
C ILE A 61 22.42 -13.18 17.09
N PHE A 62 22.64 -12.99 15.79
CA PHE A 62 22.05 -11.93 14.99
C PHE A 62 21.07 -12.52 13.97
N TYR A 63 19.90 -11.89 13.82
CA TYR A 63 18.94 -12.20 12.77
C TYR A 63 18.63 -10.96 11.94
N PHE A 64 18.65 -11.12 10.61
CA PHE A 64 18.12 -10.16 9.67
C PHE A 64 16.89 -10.74 8.98
N LEU A 65 15.74 -10.09 9.18
CA LEU A 65 14.44 -10.59 8.73
C LEU A 65 13.83 -9.67 7.68
N ILE A 66 13.30 -10.27 6.62
CA ILE A 66 12.69 -9.52 5.50
C ILE A 66 11.29 -10.03 5.25
N LYS A 67 10.33 -9.12 5.40
CA LYS A 67 8.92 -9.41 5.18
C LYS A 67 8.55 -9.50 3.69
N ASN A 68 9.20 -8.68 2.83
CA ASN A 68 8.93 -8.70 1.40
C ASN A 68 9.75 -9.79 0.71
N LEU A 69 9.09 -10.91 0.40
CA LEU A 69 9.70 -12.09 -0.20
C LEU A 69 10.10 -11.91 -1.67
N GLU A 70 9.72 -10.80 -2.32
CA GLU A 70 10.19 -10.46 -3.67
C GLU A 70 11.60 -9.86 -3.67
N LEU A 71 12.07 -9.39 -2.51
CA LEU A 71 13.42 -8.89 -2.34
C LEU A 71 14.39 -10.07 -2.21
N ARG A 72 15.54 -9.94 -2.87
CA ARG A 72 16.64 -10.91 -2.74
C ARG A 72 17.71 -10.30 -1.88
N VAL A 73 18.21 -11.05 -0.91
CA VAL A 73 19.33 -10.60 -0.08
C VAL A 73 20.47 -11.57 -0.08
N ALA A 74 21.66 -11.03 0.16
CA ALA A 74 22.87 -11.80 0.29
C ALA A 74 23.83 -11.10 1.26
N SER A 75 24.59 -11.89 1.98
CA SER A 75 25.71 -11.43 2.80
C SER A 75 26.85 -12.43 2.69
N LYS A 76 28.08 -11.96 2.79
CA LYS A 76 29.27 -12.84 2.84
C LYS A 76 29.52 -13.43 4.23
N LYS A 77 28.95 -12.82 5.27
CA LYS A 77 29.20 -13.16 6.67
C LYS A 77 27.98 -13.73 7.40
N LEU A 78 26.81 -13.72 6.76
CA LEU A 78 25.59 -14.29 7.32
C LEU A 78 25.21 -15.56 6.58
N ILE A 79 24.63 -16.48 7.31
CA ILE A 79 24.08 -17.74 6.83
C ILE A 79 22.67 -17.47 6.30
N ASP A 80 22.35 -18.03 5.14
CA ASP A 80 21.00 -18.03 4.59
C ASP A 80 20.18 -19.16 5.23
N GLU A 81 19.21 -18.78 6.07
CA GLU A 81 18.31 -19.70 6.77
C GLU A 81 17.02 -19.97 5.96
N GLY A 82 16.84 -19.29 4.82
CA GLY A 82 15.64 -19.39 4.00
C GLY A 82 14.41 -18.77 4.65
N LEU A 83 13.25 -19.40 4.44
CA LEU A 83 11.96 -18.91 4.93
C LEU A 83 11.68 -19.39 6.36
N LEU A 84 11.46 -18.44 7.26
CA LEU A 84 11.06 -18.67 8.63
C LEU A 84 9.62 -18.19 8.86
N GLU A 85 8.80 -19.05 9.43
CA GLU A 85 7.44 -18.72 9.82
C GLU A 85 7.43 -18.24 11.28
N MET A 86 6.88 -17.05 11.52
CA MET A 86 6.68 -16.49 12.85
C MET A 86 5.22 -16.04 12.98
N GLY A 87 4.41 -16.90 13.60
CA GLY A 87 2.96 -16.75 13.60
C GLY A 87 2.39 -16.88 12.18
N GLU A 88 1.52 -15.96 11.79
CA GLU A 88 0.90 -15.93 10.45
C GLU A 88 1.79 -15.28 9.37
N ARG A 89 3.03 -14.92 9.71
CA ARG A 89 3.93 -14.17 8.81
C ARG A 89 5.14 -15.00 8.43
N LYS A 90 5.53 -14.87 7.17
CA LYS A 90 6.75 -15.47 6.62
C LYS A 90 7.82 -14.39 6.44
N TYR A 91 9.04 -14.74 6.80
CA TYR A 91 10.21 -13.88 6.64
C TYR A 91 11.31 -14.64 5.94
N TYR A 92 11.97 -14.00 4.98
CA TYR A 92 13.29 -14.48 4.56
C TYR A 92 14.32 -14.08 5.60
N THR A 93 15.16 -15.01 6.01
CA THR A 93 15.99 -14.89 7.21
C THR A 93 17.47 -15.13 6.90
N LEU A 94 18.31 -14.19 7.35
CA LEU A 94 19.75 -14.42 7.45
C LEU A 94 20.15 -14.45 8.93
N SER A 95 21.05 -15.36 9.31
CA SER A 95 21.57 -15.45 10.68
C SER A 95 23.08 -15.20 10.75
N GLY A 96 23.55 -14.69 11.88
CA GLY A 96 24.97 -14.47 12.16
C GLY A 96 25.30 -14.92 13.57
N PRO A 97 25.74 -16.17 13.78
CA PRO A 97 26.16 -16.62 15.10
C PRO A 97 27.55 -16.07 15.46
N GLY A 98 27.71 -15.61 16.70
CA GLY A 98 29.01 -15.26 17.29
C GLY A 98 29.73 -14.07 16.67
N LEU A 99 29.00 -13.05 16.20
CA LEU A 99 29.61 -11.84 15.64
C LEU A 99 30.38 -11.07 16.71
N LYS A 100 31.64 -10.70 16.43
CA LYS A 100 32.49 -9.98 17.37
C LYS A 100 32.33 -8.47 17.29
N LYS A 101 32.53 -7.81 18.43
CA LYS A 101 32.62 -6.35 18.50
C LYS A 101 33.67 -5.82 17.51
N GLY A 102 33.31 -4.76 16.82
CA GLY A 102 34.15 -4.10 15.81
C GLY A 102 34.04 -4.72 14.41
N GLU A 103 33.32 -5.83 14.26
CA GLU A 103 33.02 -6.35 12.94
C GLU A 103 32.05 -5.45 12.17
N ARG A 104 32.28 -5.34 10.87
CA ARG A 104 31.31 -4.76 9.93
C ARG A 104 30.76 -5.85 9.03
N ILE A 105 29.43 -5.97 8.99
CA ILE A 105 28.74 -6.83 8.05
C ILE A 105 28.07 -6.00 6.96
N TYR A 106 27.97 -6.58 5.78
CA TYR A 106 27.33 -5.95 4.63
C TYR A 106 26.23 -6.86 4.11
N ILE A 107 25.01 -6.33 4.10
CA ILE A 107 23.83 -7.03 3.60
C ILE A 107 23.43 -6.35 2.30
N THR A 108 23.54 -7.07 1.19
CA THR A 108 23.13 -6.56 -0.12
C THR A 108 21.67 -6.91 -0.32
N ILE A 109 20.85 -5.90 -0.63
CA ILE A 109 19.42 -6.03 -0.87
C ILE A 109 19.14 -5.65 -2.31
N HIS A 110 18.59 -6.57 -3.08
CA HIS A 110 18.21 -6.39 -4.47
C HIS A 110 16.68 -6.35 -4.62
N GLY A 111 16.20 -5.64 -5.64
CA GLY A 111 14.77 -5.51 -5.95
C GLY A 111 14.12 -4.24 -5.39
N LEU A 112 14.89 -3.33 -4.78
CA LEU A 112 14.39 -2.12 -4.09
C LEU A 112 13.87 -1.02 -5.04
N GLY A 113 13.95 -1.25 -6.35
CA GLY A 113 13.45 -0.34 -7.39
C GLY A 113 12.34 -0.97 -8.24
N LYS A 114 11.97 -2.23 -7.97
CA LYS A 114 10.67 -2.76 -8.39
C LYS A 114 9.60 -2.15 -7.48
N GLN A 115 9.45 -0.82 -7.54
CA GLN A 115 8.09 -0.37 -7.66
C GLN A 115 7.59 -1.10 -8.89
N VAL A 116 6.73 -2.09 -8.67
CA VAL A 116 5.73 -2.43 -9.64
C VAL A 116 5.09 -1.07 -9.91
N ARG A 117 5.60 -0.32 -10.91
CA ARG A 117 4.74 0.33 -11.87
C ARG A 117 3.88 -0.85 -12.27
N ARG A 118 2.77 -1.01 -11.54
CA ARG A 118 1.62 -1.75 -11.98
C ARG A 118 1.34 -0.95 -13.23
N LYS A 119 1.96 -1.38 -14.34
CA LYS A 119 1.58 -0.92 -15.64
C LYS A 119 0.13 -1.33 -15.59
N ASN A 120 -0.71 -0.33 -15.40
CA ASN A 120 -2.14 -0.43 -15.43
C ASN A 120 -2.55 -0.81 -16.87
N THR A 121 -1.83 -1.72 -17.54
CA THR A 121 -2.22 -2.31 -18.81
C THR A 121 -3.46 -3.16 -18.61
N LEU A 122 -3.68 -3.75 -17.42
CA LEU A 122 -4.96 -4.36 -17.09
C LEU A 122 -6.08 -3.33 -16.90
N ILE A 123 -5.81 -2.17 -16.30
CA ILE A 123 -6.82 -1.11 -16.10
C ILE A 123 -7.09 -0.33 -17.39
N ILE A 124 -6.07 -0.05 -18.20
CA ILE A 124 -6.19 0.57 -19.54
C ILE A 124 -6.87 -0.41 -20.50
N SER A 125 -6.54 -1.70 -20.45
CA SER A 125 -7.25 -2.75 -21.21
C SER A 125 -8.72 -2.82 -20.79
N LEU A 126 -9.02 -2.79 -19.48
CA LEU A 126 -10.40 -2.85 -18.99
C LEU A 126 -11.20 -1.59 -19.33
N ILE A 127 -10.60 -0.40 -19.25
CA ILE A 127 -11.22 0.86 -19.68
C ILE A 127 -11.44 0.88 -21.19
N LEU A 128 -10.47 0.44 -22.00
CA LEU A 128 -10.63 0.30 -23.44
C LEU A 128 -11.72 -0.73 -23.80
N LEU A 129 -11.80 -1.85 -23.09
CA LEU A 129 -12.83 -2.87 -23.28
C LEU A 129 -14.23 -2.32 -22.93
N VAL A 130 -14.38 -1.59 -21.82
CA VAL A 130 -15.65 -0.96 -21.43
C VAL A 130 -16.06 0.11 -22.44
N ILE A 131 -15.12 0.95 -22.90
CA ILE A 131 -15.39 1.93 -23.96
C ILE A 131 -15.76 1.23 -25.26
N PHE A 132 -15.10 0.12 -25.61
CA PHE A 132 -15.43 -0.67 -26.80
C PHE A 132 -16.83 -1.27 -26.68
N ILE A 133 -17.18 -1.89 -25.55
CA ILE A 133 -18.52 -2.46 -25.30
C ILE A 133 -19.61 -1.39 -25.35
N VAL A 134 -19.38 -0.22 -24.74
CA VAL A 134 -20.34 0.89 -24.77
C VAL A 134 -20.48 1.47 -26.17
N ALA A 135 -19.36 1.68 -26.90
CA ALA A 135 -19.39 2.18 -28.27
C ALA A 135 -20.03 1.17 -29.25
N PHE A 136 -19.70 -0.12 -29.13
CA PHE A 136 -20.31 -1.18 -29.93
C PHE A 136 -21.80 -1.33 -29.61
N SER A 137 -22.19 -1.26 -28.34
CA SER A 137 -23.59 -1.31 -27.91
C SER A 137 -24.38 -0.11 -28.43
N PHE A 138 -23.79 1.09 -28.44
CA PHE A 138 -24.43 2.30 -28.96
C PHE A 138 -24.59 2.29 -30.49
N ILE A 139 -23.62 1.71 -31.21
CA ILE A 139 -23.69 1.58 -32.68
C ILE A 139 -24.67 0.47 -33.08
N PHE A 140 -24.73 -0.64 -32.35
CA PHE A 140 -25.68 -1.74 -32.62
C PHE A 140 -27.10 -1.48 -32.10
N LYS A 141 -27.33 -0.51 -31.20
CA LYS A 141 -28.69 -0.09 -30.80
C LYS A 141 -29.38 0.88 -31.77
N LYS A 142 -28.78 1.21 -32.91
CA LYS A 142 -29.44 2.00 -33.96
C LYS A 142 -30.10 1.09 -35.00
N GLY A 143 -31.00 0.23 -34.52
CA GLY A 143 -31.68 -0.76 -35.34
C GLY A 143 -32.97 -1.26 -34.73
N LYS A 144 -33.84 -0.35 -34.26
CA LYS A 144 -35.31 -0.53 -34.24
C LYS A 144 -35.98 0.77 -33.75
N LYS A 145 -36.58 1.49 -34.72
CA LYS A 145 -37.62 2.50 -34.48
C LYS A 145 -38.84 1.80 -33.87
N GLY A 146 -39.44 2.39 -32.83
CA GLY A 146 -40.78 2.01 -32.38
C GLY A 146 -41.09 2.46 -30.95
N GLU A 147 -41.87 3.53 -30.84
CA GLU A 147 -42.86 3.83 -29.79
C GLU A 147 -42.48 4.18 -28.33
N SER A 148 -42.94 5.40 -27.97
CA SER A 148 -43.76 5.73 -26.81
C SER A 148 -43.12 5.89 -25.41
N ILE A 149 -42.69 7.12 -25.12
CA ILE A 149 -43.08 8.00 -23.97
C ILE A 149 -42.92 7.50 -22.52
N THR A 150 -42.65 6.24 -22.21
CA THR A 150 -42.41 5.74 -20.83
C THR A 150 -40.94 5.51 -20.48
N THR A 151 -40.02 5.72 -21.43
CA THR A 151 -38.63 5.25 -21.33
C THR A 151 -37.71 6.13 -20.48
N THR A 152 -38.03 7.41 -20.28
CA THR A 152 -37.14 8.35 -19.55
C THR A 152 -37.00 7.95 -18.07
N SER A 153 -38.11 7.65 -17.40
CA SER A 153 -38.12 7.25 -15.97
C SER A 153 -37.46 5.88 -15.73
N TYR A 154 -37.71 4.91 -16.61
CA TYR A 154 -37.09 3.57 -16.52
C TYR A 154 -35.56 3.66 -16.68
N ASN A 155 -35.09 4.49 -17.63
CA ASN A 155 -33.67 4.71 -17.87
C ASN A 155 -32.99 5.47 -16.71
N LEU A 156 -33.66 6.46 -16.13
CA LEU A 156 -33.14 7.19 -14.97
C LEU A 156 -33.05 6.31 -13.71
N THR A 157 -34.00 5.39 -13.52
CA THR A 157 -34.00 4.43 -12.40
C THR A 157 -32.86 3.42 -12.53
N GLU A 158 -32.60 2.93 -13.74
CA GLU A 158 -31.46 2.06 -14.05
C GLU A 158 -30.13 2.80 -13.81
N LYS A 159 -30.01 4.04 -14.32
CA LYS A 159 -28.85 4.90 -14.11
C LYS A 159 -28.59 5.22 -12.63
N LYS A 160 -29.65 5.38 -11.82
CA LYS A 160 -29.55 5.53 -10.35
C LYS A 160 -28.95 4.28 -9.72
N LYS A 161 -29.42 3.09 -10.11
CA LYS A 161 -28.91 1.80 -9.60
C LYS A 161 -27.43 1.61 -9.94
N ASP A 162 -27.03 1.93 -11.16
CA ASP A 162 -25.63 1.84 -11.61
C ASP A 162 -24.71 2.77 -10.80
N LEU A 163 -25.14 4.00 -10.54
CA LEU A 163 -24.38 4.96 -9.74
C LEU A 163 -24.24 4.54 -8.28
N ILE A 164 -25.27 3.92 -7.70
CA ILE A 164 -25.21 3.36 -6.35
C ILE A 164 -24.26 2.17 -6.30
N SER A 165 -24.34 1.26 -7.28
CA SER A 165 -23.43 0.11 -7.38
C SER A 165 -21.98 0.55 -7.52
N LEU A 166 -21.73 1.58 -8.34
CA LEU A 166 -20.39 2.13 -8.55
C LEU A 166 -19.83 2.76 -7.26
N LEU A 167 -20.66 3.47 -6.48
CA LEU A 167 -20.24 4.02 -5.19
C LEU A 167 -19.92 2.90 -4.17
N ALA A 168 -20.71 1.84 -4.11
CA ALA A 168 -20.44 0.68 -3.24
C ALA A 168 -19.13 -0.02 -3.61
N THR A 169 -18.86 -0.19 -4.91
CA THR A 169 -17.58 -0.77 -5.37
C THR A 169 -16.38 0.15 -5.06
N LEU A 170 -16.55 1.48 -5.13
CA LEU A 170 -15.50 2.41 -4.75
C LEU A 170 -15.19 2.34 -3.24
N ASP A 171 -16.23 2.22 -2.41
CA ASP A 171 -16.10 2.09 -0.96
C ASP A 171 -15.39 0.78 -0.59
N GLU A 172 -15.78 -0.35 -1.18
CA GLU A 172 -15.14 -1.66 -0.96
C GLU A 172 -13.65 -1.67 -1.36
N LYS A 173 -13.32 -1.04 -2.50
CA LYS A 173 -11.93 -0.95 -2.97
C LYS A 173 -11.08 -0.04 -2.09
N PHE A 174 -11.66 1.00 -1.52
CA PHE A 174 -10.96 1.87 -0.58
C PHE A 174 -10.67 1.16 0.75
N GLU A 175 -11.65 0.44 1.29
CA GLU A 175 -11.50 -0.35 2.52
C GLU A 175 -10.44 -1.45 2.38
N LYS A 176 -10.33 -2.05 1.20
CA LYS A 176 -9.27 -3.03 0.87
C LYS A 176 -7.90 -2.39 0.58
N GLY A 177 -7.79 -1.06 0.61
CA GLY A 177 -6.56 -0.34 0.27
C GLY A 177 -6.15 -0.45 -1.19
N GLU A 178 -7.07 -0.80 -2.09
CA GLU A 178 -6.81 -0.99 -3.52
C GLU A 178 -6.79 0.33 -4.32
N ILE A 179 -7.32 1.41 -3.73
CA ILE A 179 -7.34 2.75 -4.32
C ILE A 179 -6.78 3.80 -3.34
N GLU A 180 -5.99 4.73 -3.87
CA GLU A 180 -5.43 5.84 -3.08
C GLU A 180 -6.53 6.82 -2.63
N GLU A 181 -6.34 7.41 -1.44
CA GLU A 181 -7.35 8.24 -0.79
C GLU A 181 -7.75 9.49 -1.60
N ASN A 182 -6.80 10.13 -2.30
CA ASN A 182 -7.09 11.29 -3.14
C ASN A 182 -8.01 10.92 -4.32
N ILE A 183 -7.68 9.83 -5.03
CA ILE A 183 -8.43 9.31 -6.18
C ILE A 183 -9.82 8.85 -5.73
N TYR A 184 -9.90 8.15 -4.60
CA TYR A 184 -11.17 7.75 -3.99
C TYR A 184 -12.05 8.96 -3.69
N ARG A 185 -11.52 9.99 -3.04
CA ARG A 185 -12.27 11.20 -2.67
C ARG A 185 -12.81 11.95 -3.90
N GLU A 186 -12.01 12.06 -4.96
CA GLU A 186 -12.43 12.71 -6.21
C GLU A 186 -13.53 11.92 -6.93
N LEU A 187 -13.32 10.62 -7.16
CA LEU A 187 -14.29 9.75 -7.85
C LEU A 187 -15.60 9.64 -7.05
N ARG A 188 -15.53 9.53 -5.72
CA ARG A 188 -16.71 9.47 -4.85
C ARG A 188 -17.50 10.78 -4.92
N LYS A 189 -16.81 11.93 -4.90
CA LYS A 189 -17.45 13.26 -5.00
C LYS A 189 -18.17 13.43 -6.35
N GLU A 190 -17.52 13.07 -7.45
CA GLU A 190 -18.08 13.22 -8.80
C GLU A 190 -19.32 12.33 -9.00
N ASN A 191 -19.23 11.05 -8.62
CA ASN A 191 -20.33 10.11 -8.79
C ASN A 191 -21.51 10.41 -7.85
N LYS A 192 -21.25 10.91 -6.64
CA LYS A 192 -22.29 11.41 -5.73
C LYS A 192 -23.01 12.63 -6.30
N ALA A 193 -22.30 13.53 -6.98
CA ALA A 193 -22.90 14.68 -7.66
C ALA A 193 -23.79 14.24 -8.84
N LYS A 194 -23.35 13.24 -9.63
CA LYS A 194 -24.15 12.63 -10.71
C LYS A 194 -25.41 11.96 -10.16
N LEU A 195 -25.30 11.22 -9.06
CA LEU A 195 -26.44 10.56 -8.40
C LEU A 195 -27.47 11.59 -7.92
N LYS A 196 -27.02 12.70 -7.32
CA LYS A 196 -27.91 13.79 -6.89
C LYS A 196 -28.69 14.38 -8.06
N LYS A 197 -28.05 14.59 -9.22
CA LYS A 197 -28.73 15.09 -10.42
C LYS A 197 -29.79 14.12 -10.93
N VAL A 198 -29.47 12.83 -11.00
CA VAL A 198 -30.42 11.79 -11.44
C VAL A 198 -31.61 11.69 -10.48
N ILE A 199 -31.39 11.79 -9.17
CA ILE A 199 -32.49 11.79 -8.19
C ILE A 199 -33.40 13.02 -8.38
N LEU A 200 -32.82 14.22 -8.56
CA LEU A 200 -33.58 15.45 -8.82
C LEU A 200 -34.37 15.39 -10.13
N GLU A 201 -33.84 14.74 -11.16
CA GLU A 201 -34.53 14.50 -12.43
C GLU A 201 -35.71 13.53 -12.24
N ILE A 202 -35.52 12.46 -11.47
CA ILE A 202 -36.61 11.52 -11.12
C ILE A 202 -37.72 12.20 -10.30
N GLU A 203 -37.37 13.05 -9.34
CA GLU A 203 -38.34 13.80 -8.51
C GLU A 203 -39.13 14.82 -9.32
N LYS A 204 -38.48 15.53 -10.26
CA LYS A 204 -39.15 16.47 -11.18
C LYS A 204 -40.10 15.76 -12.14
N ASP A 205 -39.69 14.62 -12.68
CA ASP A 205 -40.54 13.79 -13.54
C ASP A 205 -41.75 13.22 -12.76
N SER A 206 -41.64 13.04 -11.45
CA SER A 206 -42.72 12.54 -10.58
C SER A 206 -43.73 13.63 -10.18
N HIS A 207 -43.33 14.90 -10.08
CA HIS A 207 -44.21 16.03 -9.74
C HIS A 207 -44.87 16.74 -10.92
N GLY A 208 -44.45 16.46 -12.16
CA GLY A 208 -45.12 16.95 -13.38
C GLY A 208 -46.40 16.21 -13.77
N ASN A 209 -46.82 15.20 -12.97
CA ASN A 209 -47.95 14.31 -13.20
C ASN A 209 -49.03 14.38 -12.09
N SER A 210 -49.13 15.49 -11.36
CA SER A 210 -50.25 15.76 -10.42
C SER A 210 -51.05 16.98 -10.85
#